data_AF-A0A7X7VHG2-F1
#
_entry.id   AF-A0A7X7VHG2-F1
#
_cell.length_a   1.000
_cell.length_b   1.000
_cell.length_c   1.000
_cell.angle_alpha   90.00
_cell.angle_beta   90.00
_cell.angle_gamma   90.00
#
_symmetry.space_group_name_H-M   'P 1'
#
loop_
_entity.id
_entity.type
_entity.pdbx_description
1 polymer ?
#
loop_
_entity_poly.entity_id
_entity_poly.type
_entity_poly.pdbx_seq_one_letter_code
_entity_poly.pdbx_strand_id
1 'polypeptide(L)'
;MLKRGPDCAMYPCVVQSGMFPFPSPLRGVPESQSKGTPMSASKRDITWHDHAIGRAERESLLGSRGVTVWMTGLPSSGKSTIADYASRMLHASGLYSIVLDGDNIRHGL
;
A
#
# COMPACT_ATOMS: atom_id res chain seq x y z
N MET A 1 14.16 -38.82 4.40
CA MET A 1 14.85 -37.55 4.69
C MET A 1 14.57 -36.63 3.50
N LEU A 2 13.68 -35.63 3.47
CA LEU A 2 12.80 -34.94 4.42
C LEU A 2 11.37 -34.95 3.85
N LYS A 3 10.36 -35.19 4.70
CA LYS A 3 8.95 -34.88 4.40
C LYS A 3 8.80 -33.34 4.34
N ARG A 4 8.15 -32.80 3.31
CA ARG A 4 7.48 -31.49 3.39
C ARG A 4 6.02 -31.73 3.01
N GLY A 5 5.16 -31.66 4.02
CA GLY A 5 3.71 -31.78 3.91
C GLY A 5 3.07 -30.54 3.28
N PRO A 6 1.74 -30.57 3.11
CA PRO A 6 0.99 -29.59 2.33
C PRO A 6 0.37 -28.54 3.27
N ASP A 7 0.89 -27.31 3.26
CA ASP A 7 0.22 -26.19 3.92
C ASP A 7 0.27 -24.96 3.00
N CYS A 8 -0.46 -25.05 1.88
CA CYS A 8 -0.99 -23.88 1.21
C CYS A 8 -2.08 -23.29 2.12
N ALA A 9 -1.68 -22.48 3.08
CA ALA A 9 -2.60 -21.65 3.85
C ALA A 9 -3.24 -20.66 2.87
N MET A 10 -4.40 -21.07 2.37
CA MET A 10 -5.49 -20.22 1.91
C MET A 10 -5.55 -18.98 2.81
N TYR A 11 -5.53 -17.80 2.22
CA TYR A 11 -5.99 -16.59 2.91
C TYR A 11 -7.38 -16.89 3.48
N PRO A 12 -7.58 -16.95 4.81
CA PRO A 12 -8.93 -17.04 5.31
C PRO A 12 -9.53 -15.65 5.13
N CYS A 13 -10.53 -15.57 4.25
CA CYS A 13 -11.57 -14.56 4.32
C CYS A 13 -12.24 -14.69 5.70
N VAL A 14 -11.69 -14.03 6.73
CA VAL A 14 -12.33 -13.93 8.04
C VAL A 14 -13.19 -12.67 8.03
N VAL A 15 -14.35 -12.79 7.37
CA VAL A 15 -15.56 -12.09 7.83
C VAL A 15 -16.14 -12.99 8.92
N GLN A 16 -15.75 -12.76 10.18
CA GLN A 16 -16.44 -13.32 11.34
C GLN A 16 -16.70 -12.22 12.35
N SER A 17 -17.93 -11.72 12.28
CA SER A 17 -18.83 -11.44 13.41
C SER A 17 -18.15 -10.97 14.70
N GLY A 18 -17.95 -9.66 14.81
CA GLY A 18 -17.55 -9.01 16.06
C GLY A 18 -17.73 -7.50 15.97
N MET A 19 -18.88 -7.03 16.44
CA MET A 19 -19.17 -5.68 16.94
C MET A 19 -18.02 -4.66 16.80
N PHE A 20 -17.98 -3.92 15.69
CA PHE A 20 -17.18 -2.70 15.64
C PHE A 20 -17.88 -1.65 16.53
N PRO A 21 -17.24 -1.09 17.57
CA PRO A 21 -17.79 0.07 18.25
C PRO A 21 -17.75 1.25 17.27
N PHE A 22 -18.91 1.63 16.73
CA PHE A 22 -19.08 2.90 16.03
C PHE A 22 -18.68 4.05 16.97
N PRO A 23 -17.77 4.96 16.58
CA PRO A 23 -17.59 6.20 17.32
C PRO A 23 -18.80 7.12 17.08
N SER A 24 -19.33 7.65 18.18
CA SER A 24 -20.42 8.63 18.27
C SER A 24 -20.15 9.89 17.41
N PRO A 25 -21.20 10.66 17.02
CA PRO A 25 -21.05 11.77 16.09
C PRO A 25 -20.13 12.87 16.63
N LEU A 26 -19.20 13.31 15.79
CA LEU A 26 -18.25 14.38 16.08
C LEU A 26 -19.00 15.68 16.39
N ARG A 27 -18.85 16.12 17.64
CA ARG A 27 -19.29 17.40 18.17
C ARG A 27 -18.39 18.50 17.60
N GLY A 28 -18.99 19.43 16.87
CA GLY A 28 -18.49 20.79 16.68
C GLY A 28 -17.44 20.98 15.58
N VAL A 29 -17.89 21.26 14.36
CA VAL A 29 -17.08 21.99 13.37
C VAL A 29 -17.24 23.49 13.66
N PRO A 30 -16.18 24.24 14.02
CA PRO A 30 -16.29 25.68 14.20
C PRO A 30 -16.38 26.38 12.84
N GLU A 31 -17.45 27.16 12.68
CA GLU A 31 -17.69 28.08 11.57
C GLU A 31 -16.68 29.24 11.66
N SER A 32 -15.75 29.33 10.69
CA SER A 32 -14.78 30.43 10.63
C SER A 32 -15.18 31.47 9.58
N GLN A 33 -15.46 32.66 10.09
CA GLN A 33 -15.95 33.83 9.36
C GLN A 33 -14.91 34.38 8.38
N SER A 34 -15.37 34.75 7.18
CA SER A 34 -14.60 35.35 6.10
C SER A 34 -14.29 36.84 6.34
N LYS A 35 -13.01 37.24 6.35
CA LYS A 35 -12.63 38.64 6.04
C LYS A 35 -11.25 38.72 5.36
N GLY A 36 -11.23 39.40 4.21
CA GLY A 36 -10.05 40.08 3.66
C GLY A 36 -9.42 39.43 2.42
N THR A 37 -9.71 39.99 1.24
CA THR A 37 -8.99 39.68 -0.01
C THR A 37 -7.83 40.66 -0.20
N PRO A 38 -6.60 40.18 -0.44
CA PRO A 38 -5.69 40.85 -1.35
C PRO A 38 -5.31 39.95 -2.54
N MET A 39 -4.94 40.63 -3.62
CA MET A 39 -4.75 40.15 -5.00
C MET A 39 -4.10 38.77 -5.20
N SER A 40 -4.68 38.07 -6.18
CA SER A 40 -4.36 36.74 -6.70
C SER A 40 -2.92 36.60 -7.21
N ALA A 41 -2.03 36.07 -6.36
CA ALA A 41 -1.00 35.14 -6.82
C ALA A 41 -1.67 33.78 -7.02
N SER A 42 -1.43 33.12 -8.16
CA SER A 42 -2.05 31.81 -8.49
C SER A 42 -1.77 30.80 -7.37
N LYS A 43 -2.75 30.64 -6.48
CA LYS A 43 -2.66 29.77 -5.31
C LYS A 43 -2.61 28.35 -5.85
N ARG A 44 -1.46 27.68 -5.72
CA ARG A 44 -1.35 26.25 -6.00
C ARG A 44 -2.15 25.54 -4.92
N ASP A 45 -3.41 25.28 -5.23
CA ASP A 45 -4.37 24.59 -4.37
C ASP A 45 -4.10 23.09 -4.40
N ILE A 46 -2.94 22.71 -3.86
CA ILE A 46 -2.55 21.31 -3.69
C ILE A 46 -2.58 21.06 -2.20
N THR A 47 -3.68 20.47 -1.73
CA THR A 47 -3.83 20.02 -0.35
C THR A 47 -3.53 18.53 -0.27
N TRP A 48 -2.72 18.12 0.70
CA TRP A 48 -2.55 16.71 1.02
C TRP A 48 -3.88 16.16 1.55
N HIS A 49 -4.32 15.04 1.00
CA HIS A 49 -5.47 14.32 1.51
C HIS A 49 -5.00 13.17 2.38
N ASP A 50 -5.49 13.12 3.62
CA ASP A 50 -5.27 11.98 4.49
C ASP A 50 -6.04 10.77 3.95
N HIS A 51 -5.37 9.62 3.89
CA HIS A 51 -6.01 8.38 3.54
C HIS A 51 -6.76 7.82 4.74
N ALA A 52 -8.00 7.36 4.53
CA ALA A 52 -8.82 6.74 5.58
C ALA A 52 -8.14 5.52 6.22
N ILE A 53 -7.30 4.81 5.46
CA ILE A 53 -6.53 3.65 5.93
C ILE A 53 -5.05 4.05 6.02
N GLY A 54 -4.50 3.92 7.22
CA GLY A 54 -3.12 4.26 7.52
C GLY A 54 -2.12 3.15 7.14
N ARG A 55 -0.82 3.42 7.33
CA ARG A 55 0.23 2.41 7.12
C ARG A 55 0.12 1.27 8.13
N ALA A 56 -0.04 1.58 9.42
CA ALA A 56 -0.09 0.60 10.49
C ALA A 56 -1.23 -0.41 10.32
N GLU A 57 -2.39 0.06 9.88
CA GLU A 57 -3.55 -0.79 9.60
C GLU A 57 -3.29 -1.77 8.44
N ARG A 58 -2.65 -1.31 7.35
CA ARG A 58 -2.24 -2.18 6.25
C ARG A 58 -1.20 -3.21 6.67
N GLU A 59 -0.21 -2.81 7.45
CA GLU A 59 0.84 -3.71 7.96
C GLU A 59 0.26 -4.75 8.93
N SER A 60 -0.72 -4.36 9.75
CA SER A 60 -1.47 -5.29 10.61
C SER A 60 -2.29 -6.30 9.81
N LEU A 61 -2.92 -5.86 8.72
CA LEU A 61 -3.71 -6.74 7.84
C LEU A 61 -2.82 -7.75 7.10
N LEU A 62 -1.67 -7.30 6.59
CA LEU A 62 -0.73 -8.14 5.83
C LEU A 62 0.24 -8.94 6.71
N GLY A 63 0.27 -8.70 8.02
CA GLY A 63 1.22 -9.32 8.95
C GLY A 63 2.69 -9.01 8.64
N SER A 64 2.97 -7.99 7.83
CA SER A 64 4.30 -7.66 7.34
C SER A 64 4.47 -6.16 7.11
N ARG A 65 5.72 -5.69 7.22
CA ARG A 65 6.05 -4.28 6.97
C ARG A 65 6.27 -4.06 5.47
N GLY A 66 5.66 -3.01 4.94
CA GLY A 66 5.87 -2.60 3.55
C GLY A 66 7.29 -2.06 3.33
N VAL A 67 7.97 -2.56 2.31
CA VAL A 67 9.30 -2.12 1.88
C VAL A 67 9.36 -1.98 0.37
N THR A 68 10.20 -1.07 -0.13
CA THR A 68 10.48 -0.90 -1.56
C THR A 68 11.94 -1.25 -1.82
N VAL A 69 12.17 -2.20 -2.73
CA VAL A 69 13.50 -2.53 -3.23
C VAL A 69 13.69 -1.88 -4.59
N TRP A 70 14.56 -0.88 -4.66
CA TRP A 70 14.81 -0.13 -5.89
C TRP A 70 16.02 -0.70 -6.64
N MET A 71 15.76 -1.38 -7.76
CA MET A 71 16.80 -1.99 -8.58
C MET A 71 17.26 -1.02 -9.68
N THR A 72 18.55 -0.72 -9.73
CA THR A 72 19.16 0.13 -10.77
C THR A 72 20.29 -0.61 -11.47
N GLY A 73 20.62 -0.18 -12.70
CA GLY A 73 21.66 -0.81 -13.50
C GLY A 73 21.41 -0.68 -14.99
N LEU A 74 22.45 -0.97 -15.78
CA LEU A 74 22.43 -0.91 -17.24
C LEU A 74 21.30 -1.76 -17.85
N PRO A 75 20.81 -1.44 -19.06
CA PRO A 75 19.98 -2.36 -19.83
C PRO A 75 20.64 -3.74 -19.91
N SER A 76 19.85 -4.81 -19.87
CA SER A 76 20.36 -6.20 -19.87
C SER A 76 21.21 -6.64 -18.66
N SER A 77 21.34 -5.83 -17.60
CA SER A 77 22.03 -6.25 -16.36
C SER A 77 21.24 -7.27 -15.51
N GLY A 78 20.08 -7.74 -15.97
CA GLY A 78 19.28 -8.74 -15.28
C GLY A 78 18.36 -8.23 -14.16
N LYS A 79 18.09 -6.93 -14.07
CA LYS A 79 17.21 -6.35 -13.03
C LYS A 79 15.85 -7.03 -12.96
N SER A 80 15.13 -7.08 -14.08
CA SER A 80 13.80 -7.68 -14.16
C SER A 80 13.84 -9.19 -13.85
N THR A 81 14.90 -9.89 -14.24
CA THR A 81 15.11 -11.31 -13.91
C THR A 81 15.25 -11.54 -12.41
N ILE A 82 16.05 -10.72 -11.73
CA ILE A 82 16.23 -10.83 -10.28
C ILE A 82 14.94 -10.41 -9.55
N ALA A 83 14.26 -9.36 -10.02
CA ALA A 83 12.99 -8.91 -9.44
C ALA A 83 11.89 -9.98 -9.50
N ASP A 84 11.73 -10.64 -10.66
CA ASP A 84 10.78 -11.73 -10.85
C ASP A 84 11.13 -12.93 -9.95
N TYR A 85 12.40 -13.32 -9.90
CA TYR A 85 12.83 -14.42 -9.04
C TYR A 85 12.62 -14.12 -7.55
N ALA A 86 12.95 -12.91 -7.10
CA ALA A 86 12.70 -12.46 -5.73
C ALA A 86 11.21 -12.45 -5.39
N SER A 87 10.36 -11.95 -6.30
CA SER A 87 8.90 -11.95 -6.12
C SER A 87 8.35 -13.36 -5.99
N ARG A 88 8.81 -14.32 -6.82
CA ARG A 88 8.43 -15.73 -6.70
C ARG A 88 8.82 -16.33 -5.35
N MET A 89 10.02 -16.03 -4.85
CA MET A 89 10.47 -16.50 -3.52
C MET A 89 9.62 -15.92 -2.39
N LEU A 90 9.30 -14.62 -2.45
CA LEU A 90 8.46 -13.95 -1.45
C LEU A 90 7.03 -14.53 -1.47
N HIS A 91 6.46 -14.71 -2.65
CA HIS A 91 5.15 -15.33 -2.81
C HIS A 91 5.12 -16.76 -2.26
N ALA A 92 6.13 -17.58 -2.57
CA ALA A 92 6.27 -18.92 -2.02
C ALA A 92 6.41 -18.94 -0.48
N SER A 93 6.83 -17.82 0.12
CA SER A 93 6.92 -17.64 1.57
C SER A 93 5.64 -17.05 2.19
N GLY A 94 4.56 -16.88 1.42
CA GLY A 94 3.30 -16.30 1.88
C GLY A 94 3.31 -14.77 2.02
N LEU A 95 4.33 -14.09 1.46
CA LEU A 95 4.46 -12.63 1.53
C LEU A 95 3.90 -11.97 0.26
N TYR A 96 3.17 -10.88 0.46
CA TYR A 96 2.69 -10.06 -0.65
C TYR A 96 3.87 -9.31 -1.30
N SER A 97 4.02 -9.45 -2.61
CA SER A 97 5.03 -8.74 -3.38
C SER A 97 4.48 -8.34 -4.75
N ILE A 98 4.95 -7.21 -5.27
CA ILE A 98 4.60 -6.72 -6.61
C ILE A 98 5.87 -6.17 -7.27
N VAL A 99 6.08 -6.52 -8.54
CA VAL A 99 7.17 -6.00 -9.36
C VAL A 99 6.66 -4.84 -10.19
N LEU A 100 7.27 -3.67 -10.01
CA LEU A 100 6.99 -2.48 -10.81
C LEU A 100 8.14 -2.30 -11.81
N ASP A 101 7.91 -2.69 -13.06
CA ASP A 101 8.85 -2.46 -14.17
C ASP A 101 8.34 -1.32 -15.06
N GLY A 102 9.26 -0.60 -15.69
CA GLY A 102 8.95 0.49 -16.61
C GLY A 102 8.10 0.03 -17.79
N ASP A 103 8.22 -1.22 -18.21
CA ASP A 103 7.36 -1.78 -19.28
C ASP A 103 5.91 -1.92 -18.82
N ASN A 104 5.68 -2.40 -17.59
CA ASN A 104 4.33 -2.55 -17.05
C ASN A 104 3.68 -1.18 -16.79
N ILE A 105 4.45 -0.21 -16.27
CA ILE A 105 3.94 1.14 -16.03
C ILE A 105 3.62 1.86 -17.35
N ARG A 106 4.44 1.67 -18.40
CA ARG A 106 4.24 2.32 -19.71
C ARG A 106 3.02 1.82 -20.46
N HIS A 107 2.64 0.56 -20.28
CA HIS A 107 1.47 -0.03 -20.93
C HIS A 107 0.17 0.15 -20.11
N GLY A 108 0.25 0.84 -18.97
CA GLY A 108 -0.84 0.94 -18.01
C GLY A 108 -0.82 -0.26 -17.06
N LEU A 109 -0.89 0.04 -15.76
CA LEU A 109 -1.29 -0.94 -14.75
C LEU A 109 -2.77 -1.28 -14.90
#